data_AF-A0A924ENQ7-F1
#
_entry.id   AF-A0A924ENQ7-F1
#
_cell.length_a   1.000
_cell.length_b   1.000
_cell.length_c   1.000
_cell.angle_alpha   90.00
_cell.angle_beta   90.00
_cell.angle_gamma   90.00
#
_symmetry.space_group_name_H-M   'P 1'
#
loop_
_entity.id
_entity.type
_entity.pdbx_description
1 polymer ?
#
loop_
_entity_poly.entity_id
_entity_poly.type
_entity_poly.pdbx_seq_one_letter_code
_entity_poly.pdbx_strand_id
1 'polypeptide(L)'
;MSLYARLAEQLQFISPTFYKSRYFKKIDGLDSGNLNSRNVEPEMLWLKNYLKKDAVFFDIGCNVGSYLRLVEMILNPKNSYAFEPNRRLFKRLKRLFPKVNLFSIALSDENTEAEFKIPVIKGQEKNSRGTLRTDFSENNEDRFIIEKV
;
A
#
# COMPACT_ATOMS: atom_id res chain seq x y z
N MET A 1 -7.73 5.24 -17.75
CA MET A 1 -8.51 4.49 -16.73
C MET A 1 -9.97 4.46 -17.17
N SER A 2 -10.69 3.33 -17.05
CA SER A 2 -12.10 3.24 -17.49
C SER A 2 -13.05 4.02 -16.57
N LEU A 3 -14.24 4.36 -17.06
CA LEU A 3 -15.31 4.99 -16.26
C LEU A 3 -15.66 4.14 -15.03
N TYR A 4 -15.77 2.82 -15.22
CA TYR A 4 -16.00 1.87 -14.13
C TYR A 4 -14.93 1.98 -13.04
N ALA A 5 -13.65 2.04 -13.40
CA ALA A 5 -12.57 2.14 -12.43
C ALA A 5 -12.61 3.48 -11.67
N ARG A 6 -12.94 4.59 -12.34
CA ARG A 6 -13.13 5.89 -11.67
C ARG A 6 -14.29 5.84 -10.67
N LEU A 7 -15.43 5.27 -11.06
CA LEU A 7 -16.59 5.10 -10.16
C LEU A 7 -16.24 4.20 -8.97
N ALA A 8 -15.57 3.08 -9.23
CA ALA A 8 -15.11 2.19 -8.18
C ALA A 8 -14.15 2.89 -7.21
N GLU A 9 -13.23 3.75 -7.70
CA GLU A 9 -12.39 4.56 -6.84
C GLU A 9 -13.19 5.56 -5.99
N GLN A 10 -14.26 6.16 -6.52
CA GLN A 10 -15.08 7.10 -5.74
C GLN A 10 -15.82 6.42 -4.58
N LEU A 11 -16.13 5.12 -4.67
CA LEU A 11 -16.75 4.37 -3.57
C LEU A 11 -15.94 4.42 -2.28
N GLN A 12 -14.62 4.62 -2.36
CA GLN A 12 -13.78 4.72 -1.17
C GLN A 12 -14.12 5.93 -0.29
N PHE A 13 -14.84 6.93 -0.80
CA PHE A 13 -15.28 8.11 -0.04
C PHE A 13 -16.69 7.94 0.56
N ILE A 14 -17.52 7.10 -0.04
CA ILE A 14 -18.93 6.89 0.36
C ILE A 14 -19.05 5.65 1.25
N SER A 15 -18.41 4.55 0.85
CA SER A 15 -18.39 3.29 1.58
C SER A 15 -16.97 2.69 1.58
N PRO A 16 -16.06 3.25 2.41
CA PRO A 16 -14.68 2.79 2.49
C PRO A 16 -14.57 1.29 2.79
N THR A 17 -15.42 0.76 3.67
CA THR A 17 -15.44 -0.67 4.04
C THR A 17 -15.78 -1.57 2.86
N PHE A 18 -16.81 -1.22 2.08
CA PHE A 18 -17.20 -1.98 0.90
C PHE A 18 -16.12 -1.91 -0.19
N TYR A 19 -15.61 -0.71 -0.45
CA TYR A 19 -14.48 -0.52 -1.37
C TYR A 19 -13.28 -1.36 -0.95
N LYS A 20 -12.92 -1.35 0.33
CA LYS A 20 -11.79 -2.10 0.90
C LYS A 20 -11.94 -3.59 0.65
N SER A 21 -13.09 -4.19 1.00
CA SER A 21 -13.34 -5.62 0.76
C SER A 21 -13.27 -5.99 -0.73
N ARG A 22 -13.82 -5.13 -1.62
CA ARG A 22 -13.76 -5.39 -3.06
C ARG A 22 -12.36 -5.25 -3.66
N TYR A 23 -11.59 -4.27 -3.19
CA TYR A 23 -10.23 -4.00 -3.63
C TYR A 23 -9.28 -5.13 -3.21
N PHE A 24 -9.37 -5.56 -1.95
CA PHE A 24 -8.50 -6.60 -1.38
C PHE A 24 -9.12 -8.00 -1.41
N LYS A 25 -10.12 -8.25 -2.26
CA LYS A 25 -10.82 -9.56 -2.35
C LYS A 25 -9.89 -10.76 -2.47
N LYS A 26 -8.71 -10.58 -3.09
CA LYS A 26 -7.67 -11.60 -3.23
C LYS A 26 -7.04 -11.96 -1.88
N ILE A 27 -6.84 -11.00 -0.99
CA ILE A 27 -6.27 -11.23 0.34
C ILE A 27 -7.33 -11.80 1.29
N ASP A 28 -8.55 -11.24 1.29
CA ASP A 28 -9.61 -11.62 2.23
C ASP A 28 -9.94 -13.13 2.21
N GLY A 29 -9.86 -13.75 1.04
CA GLY A 29 -10.13 -15.19 0.86
C GLY A 29 -8.88 -16.05 0.63
N LEU A 30 -7.68 -15.56 0.95
CA LEU A 30 -6.44 -16.32 0.74
C LEU A 30 -6.39 -17.58 1.60
N ASP A 31 -6.04 -18.72 1.01
CA ASP A 31 -5.75 -19.97 1.71
C ASP A 31 -4.66 -20.76 0.95
N SER A 32 -4.23 -21.90 1.52
CA SER A 32 -3.20 -22.74 0.92
C SER A 32 -3.62 -23.37 -0.42
N GLY A 33 -4.92 -23.62 -0.63
CA GLY A 33 -5.44 -24.19 -1.87
C GLY A 33 -5.54 -23.19 -3.02
N ASN A 34 -5.54 -21.89 -2.74
CA ASN A 34 -5.76 -20.85 -3.73
C ASN A 34 -4.62 -19.82 -3.88
N LEU A 35 -3.49 -20.02 -3.21
CA LEU A 35 -2.33 -19.13 -3.28
C LEU A 35 -1.92 -18.79 -4.72
N ASN A 36 -1.72 -19.82 -5.55
CA ASN A 36 -1.29 -19.66 -6.94
C ASN A 36 -2.32 -18.92 -7.81
N SER A 37 -3.61 -19.24 -7.66
CA SER A 37 -4.68 -18.64 -8.47
C SER A 37 -4.96 -17.18 -8.09
N ARG A 38 -4.70 -16.81 -6.85
CA ARG A 38 -4.88 -15.43 -6.37
C ARG A 38 -3.74 -14.50 -6.74
N ASN A 39 -2.55 -15.03 -7.05
CA ASN A 39 -1.37 -14.24 -7.40
C ASN A 39 -1.04 -13.21 -6.31
N VAL A 40 -0.89 -13.71 -5.08
CA VAL A 40 -0.46 -12.96 -3.90
C VAL A 40 0.84 -13.57 -3.39
N GLU A 41 1.60 -12.79 -2.62
CA GLU A 41 2.91 -13.22 -2.12
C GLU A 41 2.77 -14.39 -1.12
N PRO A 42 3.54 -15.49 -1.25
CA PRO A 42 3.48 -16.64 -0.33
C PRO A 42 3.63 -16.29 1.15
N GLU A 43 4.42 -15.26 1.46
CA GLU A 43 4.65 -14.72 2.78
C GLU A 43 3.36 -14.23 3.43
N MET A 44 2.36 -13.79 2.65
CA MET A 44 1.04 -13.43 3.17
C MET A 44 0.30 -14.63 3.74
N LEU A 45 0.44 -15.82 3.15
CA LEU A 45 -0.14 -17.04 3.69
C LEU A 45 0.58 -17.46 4.98
N TRP A 46 1.92 -17.30 5.01
CA TRP A 46 2.70 -17.55 6.22
C TRP A 46 2.25 -16.62 7.36
N LEU A 47 2.16 -15.31 7.12
CA LEU A 47 1.66 -14.35 8.11
C LEU A 47 0.24 -14.70 8.58
N LYS A 48 -0.65 -15.08 7.67
CA LYS A 48 -2.02 -15.50 8.01
C LYS A 48 -2.04 -16.65 9.03
N ASN A 49 -1.11 -17.59 8.92
CA ASN A 49 -1.09 -18.81 9.71
C ASN A 49 -0.27 -18.70 11.01
N TYR A 50 0.75 -17.84 11.03
CA TYR A 50 1.76 -17.84 12.09
C TYR A 50 1.91 -16.50 12.83
N LEU A 51 1.32 -15.41 12.34
CA LEU A 51 1.37 -14.12 13.04
C LEU A 51 0.58 -14.19 14.35
N LYS A 52 1.27 -13.97 15.47
CA LYS A 52 0.65 -13.93 16.80
C LYS A 52 -0.22 -12.68 16.93
N LYS A 53 -1.40 -12.81 17.56
CA LYS A 53 -2.41 -11.74 17.68
C LYS A 53 -1.94 -10.52 18.48
N ASP A 54 -0.95 -10.70 19.35
CA ASP A 54 -0.33 -9.69 20.20
C ASP A 54 0.98 -9.12 19.63
N ALA A 55 1.41 -9.59 18.45
CA ALA A 55 2.60 -9.08 17.79
C ALA A 55 2.46 -7.60 17.41
N VAL A 56 3.60 -6.92 17.26
CA VAL A 56 3.72 -5.60 16.66
C VAL A 56 4.23 -5.75 15.23
N PHE A 57 3.59 -5.08 14.27
CA PHE A 57 3.89 -5.19 12.85
C PHE A 57 4.31 -3.84 12.26
N PHE A 58 5.44 -3.82 11.56
CA PHE A 58 5.94 -2.66 10.83
C PHE A 58 5.86 -2.91 9.32
N ASP A 59 5.15 -2.06 8.60
CA ASP A 59 4.99 -2.12 7.13
C ASP A 59 5.67 -0.91 6.50
N ILE A 60 6.87 -1.11 5.96
CA ILE A 60 7.72 -0.05 5.42
C ILE A 60 7.50 0.04 3.90
N GLY A 61 7.00 1.18 3.42
CA GLY A 61 6.59 1.30 2.01
C GLY A 61 5.31 0.53 1.72
N CYS A 62 4.29 0.70 2.57
CA CYS A 62 3.09 -0.12 2.57
C CYS A 62 2.19 0.03 1.32
N ASN A 63 2.50 0.99 0.44
CA ASN A 63 2.00 1.14 -0.93
C ASN A 63 0.45 1.20 -0.97
N VAL A 64 -0.20 0.23 -1.62
CA VAL A 64 -1.66 0.18 -1.70
C VAL A 64 -2.32 -0.44 -0.46
N GLY A 65 -1.53 -0.96 0.49
CA GLY A 65 -2.00 -1.49 1.78
C GLY A 65 -2.33 -2.98 1.78
N SER A 66 -1.68 -3.78 0.93
CA SER A 66 -1.96 -5.23 0.84
C SER A 66 -1.64 -5.96 2.14
N TYR A 67 -0.45 -5.73 2.71
CA TYR A 67 -0.08 -6.31 4.01
C TYR A 67 -0.93 -5.74 5.14
N LEU A 68 -1.20 -4.42 5.15
CA LEU A 68 -2.12 -3.80 6.10
C LEU A 68 -3.49 -4.47 6.14
N ARG A 69 -4.06 -4.85 4.98
CA ARG A 69 -5.34 -5.56 4.95
C ARG A 69 -5.26 -6.90 5.67
N LEU A 70 -4.22 -7.67 5.40
CA LEU A 70 -4.03 -8.98 6.02
C LEU A 70 -3.88 -8.84 7.54
N VAL A 71 -2.98 -7.97 8.00
CA VAL A 71 -2.69 -7.86 9.44
C VAL A 71 -3.83 -7.22 10.22
N GLU A 72 -4.64 -6.34 9.62
CA GLU A 72 -5.85 -5.78 10.25
C GLU A 72 -6.89 -6.88 10.58
N MET A 73 -6.88 -8.01 9.86
CA MET A 73 -7.76 -9.15 10.17
C MET A 73 -7.26 -10.02 11.33
N ILE A 74 -6.00 -9.84 11.75
CA ILE A 74 -5.31 -10.73 12.70
C ILE A 74 -4.97 -9.98 14.00
N LEU A 75 -4.44 -8.77 13.86
CA LEU A 75 -3.92 -7.93 14.94
C LEU A 75 -4.93 -6.87 15.37
N ASN A 76 -4.75 -6.35 16.59
CA ASN A 76 -5.31 -5.05 16.94
C ASN A 76 -4.66 -3.97 16.05
N PRO A 77 -5.43 -3.10 15.36
CA PRO A 77 -4.86 -2.06 14.49
C PRO A 77 -3.82 -1.15 15.17
N LYS A 78 -3.91 -0.98 16.49
CA LYS A 78 -2.92 -0.21 17.29
C LYS A 78 -1.53 -0.83 17.33
N ASN A 79 -1.41 -2.13 17.02
CA ASN A 79 -0.14 -2.83 16.95
C ASN A 79 0.50 -2.77 15.56
N SER A 80 -0.16 -2.14 14.58
CA SER A 80 0.37 -1.99 13.22
C SER A 80 0.89 -0.57 13.01
N TYR A 81 2.12 -0.46 12.53
CA TYR A 81 2.81 0.77 12.19
C TYR A 81 3.16 0.74 10.70
N ALA A 82 2.70 1.72 9.96
CA ALA A 82 2.74 1.71 8.50
C ALA A 82 3.32 3.01 7.97
N PHE A 83 4.23 2.91 7.01
CA PHE A 83 4.97 4.04 6.45
C PHE A 83 4.75 4.08 4.95
N GLU A 84 4.30 5.21 4.42
CA GLU A 84 4.13 5.42 2.99
C GLU A 84 4.52 6.85 2.60
N PRO A 85 5.68 7.05 1.96
CA PRO A 85 6.14 8.38 1.56
C PRO A 85 5.29 9.00 0.44
N ASN A 86 4.69 8.21 -0.46
CA ASN A 86 3.85 8.74 -1.53
C ASN A 86 2.56 9.34 -0.96
N ARG A 87 2.40 10.67 -1.08
CA ARG A 87 1.32 11.41 -0.42
C ARG A 87 -0.07 10.99 -0.93
N ARG A 88 -0.17 10.60 -2.20
CA ARG A 88 -1.43 10.13 -2.80
C ARG A 88 -1.84 8.79 -2.22
N LEU A 89 -0.90 7.85 -2.12
CA LEU A 89 -1.14 6.54 -1.50
C LEU A 89 -1.45 6.70 -0.01
N PHE A 90 -0.66 7.49 0.72
CA PHE A 90 -0.91 7.79 2.13
C PHE A 90 -2.34 8.30 2.40
N LYS A 91 -2.81 9.30 1.63
CA LYS A 91 -4.18 9.84 1.77
C LYS A 91 -5.26 8.78 1.51
N ARG A 92 -5.01 7.83 0.60
CA ARG A 92 -5.91 6.69 0.37
C ARG A 92 -5.86 5.72 1.55
N LEU A 93 -4.67 5.32 1.99
CA LEU A 93 -4.48 4.42 3.12
C LEU A 93 -5.15 4.94 4.39
N LYS A 94 -5.00 6.24 4.72
CA LYS A 94 -5.63 6.86 5.89
C LYS A 94 -7.16 6.74 5.90
N ARG A 95 -7.78 6.73 4.72
CA ARG A 95 -9.24 6.53 4.59
C ARG A 95 -9.65 5.07 4.75
N LEU A 96 -8.83 4.13 4.28
CA LEU A 96 -9.13 2.69 4.30
C LEU A 96 -8.78 2.03 5.64
N PHE A 97 -7.76 2.53 6.32
CA PHE A 97 -7.19 1.99 7.56
C PHE A 97 -7.12 3.07 8.65
N PRO A 98 -8.24 3.71 9.03
CA PRO A 98 -8.22 4.88 9.92
C PRO A 98 -7.76 4.57 11.35
N LYS A 99 -7.64 3.29 11.72
CA LYS A 99 -7.24 2.82 13.05
C LYS A 99 -5.78 2.36 13.14
N VAL A 100 -5.06 2.29 12.01
CA VAL A 100 -3.64 1.90 11.96
C VAL A 100 -2.77 3.13 12.24
N ASN A 101 -1.62 2.95 12.88
CA ASN A 101 -0.63 4.01 13.03
C ASN A 101 0.07 4.24 11.68
N LEU A 102 -0.42 5.19 10.90
CA LEU A 102 0.05 5.46 9.54
C LEU A 102 0.84 6.78 9.47
N PHE A 103 2.04 6.73 8.90
CA PHE A 103 2.97 7.84 8.79
C PHE A 103 3.29 8.14 7.32
N SER A 104 3.28 9.42 6.95
CA SER A 104 3.58 9.91 5.60
C SER A 104 5.07 10.25 5.47
N ILE A 105 5.94 9.29 5.77
CA ILE A 105 7.41 9.47 5.78
C ILE A 105 8.09 8.26 5.16
N ALA A 106 9.30 8.47 4.62
CA ALA A 106 10.24 7.39 4.36
C ALA A 106 11.03 7.06 5.64
N LEU A 107 11.43 5.80 5.81
CA LEU A 107 12.31 5.41 6.92
C LEU A 107 13.77 5.45 6.48
N SER A 108 14.61 6.04 7.31
CA SER A 108 16.06 6.14 7.17
C SER A 108 16.71 6.13 8.55
N ASP A 109 18.01 5.87 8.57
CA ASP A 109 18.93 6.08 9.67
C ASP A 109 19.21 7.56 9.98
N GLU A 110 18.82 8.47 9.08
CA GLU A 110 18.93 9.92 9.25
C GLU A 110 17.55 10.61 9.26
N ASN A 111 17.45 11.71 10.00
CA ASN A 111 16.26 12.55 10.02
C ASN A 111 16.48 13.80 9.15
N THR A 112 16.25 13.64 7.85
CA THR A 112 16.37 14.70 6.85
C THR A 112 15.18 14.68 5.89
N GLU A 113 14.93 15.80 5.22
CA GLU A 113 14.05 15.83 4.06
C GLU A 113 14.77 15.19 2.87
N ALA A 114 14.07 14.34 2.11
CA ALA A 114 14.59 13.71 0.91
C ALA A 114 13.63 13.92 -0.29
N GLU A 115 14.16 13.73 -1.49
CA GLU A 115 13.36 13.73 -2.71
C GLU A 115 12.88 12.31 -3.04
N PHE A 116 11.59 12.19 -3.31
CA PHE A 116 10.93 10.96 -3.70
C PHE A 116 10.42 11.08 -5.14
N LYS A 117 11.03 10.32 -6.04
CA LYS A 117 10.73 10.32 -7.47
C LYS A 117 9.61 9.33 -7.78
N ILE A 118 8.55 9.80 -8.44
CA ILE A 118 7.45 8.98 -8.98
C ILE A 118 7.53 9.00 -10.51
N PRO A 119 7.79 7.85 -11.15
CA PRO A 119 7.92 7.77 -12.60
C PRO A 119 6.54 7.88 -13.28
N VAL A 120 6.51 8.52 -14.45
CA VAL A 120 5.33 8.63 -15.31
C VAL A 120 5.61 7.86 -16.60
N ILE A 121 4.79 6.85 -16.87
CA ILE A 121 4.92 5.97 -18.04
C ILE A 121 3.61 5.96 -18.80
N LYS A 122 3.65 6.29 -20.09
CA LYS A 122 2.48 6.48 -20.97
C LYS A 122 1.46 7.44 -20.36
N GLY A 123 1.96 8.56 -19.83
CA GLY A 123 1.15 9.60 -19.18
C GLY A 123 0.51 9.18 -17.84
N GLN A 124 0.88 8.04 -17.27
CA GLN A 124 0.35 7.55 -15.99
C GLN A 124 1.43 7.50 -14.92
N GLU A 125 1.19 8.16 -13.79
CA GLU A 125 1.99 8.02 -12.57
C GLU A 125 2.01 6.56 -12.11
N LYS A 126 3.20 5.98 -12.00
CA LYS A 126 3.41 4.64 -11.45
C LYS A 126 3.77 4.75 -9.97
N ASN A 127 2.78 5.10 -9.16
CA ASN A 127 2.92 5.30 -7.71
C ASN A 127 3.63 4.14 -6.98
N SER A 128 3.40 2.89 -7.43
CA SER A 128 4.03 1.70 -6.86
C SER A 128 5.52 1.53 -7.22
N ARG A 129 6.08 2.41 -8.06
CA ARG A 129 7.48 2.42 -8.49
C ARG A 129 8.20 3.69 -8.04
N GLY A 130 7.64 4.39 -7.05
CA GLY A 130 8.32 5.54 -6.47
C GLY A 130 9.61 5.14 -5.77
N THR A 131 10.62 6.01 -5.78
CA THR A 131 11.95 5.72 -5.25
C THR A 131 12.63 6.95 -4.68
N LEU A 132 13.48 6.76 -3.66
CA LEU A 132 14.39 7.80 -3.15
C LEU A 132 15.63 7.97 -4.05
N ARG A 133 15.87 7.05 -4.99
CA ARG A 133 16.96 7.14 -5.97
C ARG A 133 16.52 8.01 -7.15
N THR A 134 16.66 9.32 -7.03
CA THR A 134 16.17 10.28 -8.02
C THR A 134 16.94 10.24 -9.36
N ASP A 135 18.18 9.74 -9.33
CA ASP A 135 19.05 9.51 -10.48
C ASP A 135 18.60 8.31 -11.34
N PHE A 136 17.88 7.36 -10.76
CA PHE A 136 17.40 6.17 -11.45
C PHE A 136 16.23 6.50 -12.38
N SER A 137 16.27 6.04 -13.64
CA SER A 137 15.16 6.16 -14.59
C SER A 137 14.54 4.80 -14.89
N GLU A 138 13.21 4.71 -14.76
CA GLU A 138 12.48 3.49 -15.07
C GLU A 138 12.44 3.19 -16.57
N ASN A 139 12.26 1.91 -16.93
CA ASN A 139 12.09 1.51 -18.32
C ASN A 139 10.85 2.16 -18.94
N ASN A 140 11.04 2.95 -20.00
CA ASN A 140 10.00 3.75 -20.67
C ASN A 140 9.44 4.90 -19.81
N GLU A 141 10.23 5.44 -18.89
CA GLU A 141 9.90 6.67 -18.18
C GLU A 141 9.85 7.86 -19.17
N ASP A 142 8.67 8.47 -19.32
CA ASP A 142 8.49 9.65 -20.17
C ASP A 142 8.90 10.93 -19.43
N ARG A 143 8.57 10.97 -18.13
CA ARG A 143 8.88 12.05 -17.19
C ARG A 143 8.72 11.52 -15.76
N PHE A 144 8.97 12.37 -14.77
CA PHE A 144 8.74 12.04 -13.36
C PHE A 144 8.14 13.21 -12.59
N ILE A 145 7.68 12.91 -11.38
CA ILE A 145 7.23 13.87 -10.36
C ILE A 145 8.14 13.70 -9.16
N ILE A 146 8.52 14.81 -8.53
CA ILE A 146 9.26 14.81 -7.26
C ILE A 146 8.33 15.23 -6.13
N GLU A 147 8.31 14.45 -5.05
CA GLU A 147 7.73 14.82 -3.77
C GLU A 147 8.85 14.98 -2.73
N LYS A 148 8.66 15.86 -1.75
CA LYS A 148 9.52 15.96 -0.56
C LYS A 148 8.92 15.09 0.55
N VAL A 149 9.74 14.25 1.16
CA VAL A 149 9.33 13.24 2.15
C VAL A 149 10.23 13.22 3.38
#